data_AF-A0A0F8I4S8-F1
#
_entry.id   AF-A0A0F8I4S8-F1
#
_cell.length_a   1.000
_cell.length_b   1.000
_cell.length_c   1.000
_cell.angle_alpha   90.00
_cell.angle_beta   90.00
_cell.angle_gamma   90.00
#
_symmetry.space_group_name_H-M   'P 1'
#
loop_
_entity.id
_entity.type
_entity.pdbx_description
1 polymer ?
#
loop_
_entity_poly.entity_id
_entity_poly.type
_entity_poly.pdbx_seq_one_letter_code
_entity_poly.pdbx_strand_id
1 'polypeptide(L)'
;MKEDWYRKAYGPSAAKTYETSLFNLITTEFGYIGGPDVVKLFAKKIVELNNQYYLREEFVRPGQMRWLVLKAGQKYSKSKKLSDMQLIPVTLTLICPEDIEDRITKVKKNELIEKLIVRLCTETKEQGGVLTETDVAILLRVSGAMISNHVTSYEKRTKKVIPRAGTEMDMGKSLTHKRLAFHNYKKKIPTSENARLIDHTPESVDRYIKDGTRIEKLYTAGYNEWDMAFFTGLPIYVVKEYVEIIKSYEKEKKKALVIKHSYIL
;
A
#
# COMPACT_ATOMS: atom_id res chain seq x y z
N MET A 1 -14.33 -26.69 51.90
CA MET A 1 -14.28 -27.54 50.70
C MET A 1 -13.01 -28.37 50.75
N LYS A 2 -13.07 -29.69 50.57
CA LYS A 2 -11.86 -30.52 50.41
C LYS A 2 -11.17 -30.07 49.11
N GLU A 3 -9.87 -29.80 49.19
CA GLU A 3 -9.05 -29.43 48.04
C GLU A 3 -9.05 -30.59 47.02
N ASP A 4 -9.37 -30.30 45.77
CA ASP A 4 -9.44 -31.30 44.70
C ASP A 4 -8.06 -31.92 44.43
N TRP A 5 -7.93 -33.23 44.67
CA TRP A 5 -6.68 -33.97 44.49
C TRP A 5 -6.14 -33.83 43.06
N TYR A 6 -7.01 -33.84 42.04
CA TYR A 6 -6.59 -33.74 40.64
C TYR A 6 -5.96 -32.38 40.36
N ARG A 7 -6.58 -31.31 40.87
CA ARG A 7 -6.04 -29.95 40.76
C ARG A 7 -4.68 -29.82 41.44
N LYS A 8 -4.47 -30.45 42.58
CA LYS A 8 -3.17 -30.46 43.29
C LYS A 8 -2.10 -31.28 42.55
N ALA A 9 -2.45 -32.48 42.10
CA ALA A 9 -1.51 -33.40 41.45
C ALA A 9 -1.09 -32.94 40.05
N TYR A 10 -2.04 -32.46 39.24
CA TYR A 10 -1.81 -32.13 37.83
C TYR A 10 -1.72 -30.62 37.54
N GLY A 11 -2.25 -29.77 38.43
CA GLY A 11 -2.23 -28.31 38.27
C GLY A 11 -0.86 -27.71 37.92
N PRO A 12 0.25 -28.10 38.59
CA PRO A 12 1.58 -27.60 38.24
C PRO A 12 2.01 -27.90 36.80
N SER A 13 1.52 -28.99 36.19
CA SER A 13 1.86 -29.32 34.80
C SER A 13 1.28 -28.32 33.80
N ALA A 14 0.25 -27.55 34.15
CA ALA A 14 -0.27 -26.47 33.31
C ALA A 14 0.75 -25.35 33.06
N ALA A 15 1.77 -25.22 33.92
CA ALA A 15 2.85 -24.24 33.74
C ALA A 15 3.89 -24.67 32.69
N LYS A 16 3.83 -25.89 32.12
CA LYS A 16 4.76 -26.38 31.10
C LYS A 16 4.45 -25.77 29.72
N THR A 17 4.74 -24.49 29.54
CA THR A 17 4.48 -23.74 28.31
C THR A 17 5.71 -22.93 27.88
N TYR A 18 5.77 -22.58 26.59
CA TYR A 18 6.79 -21.66 26.07
C TYR A 18 6.69 -20.27 26.70
N GLU A 19 5.47 -19.80 27.02
CA GLU A 19 5.26 -18.54 27.73
C GLU A 19 5.90 -18.55 29.12
N THR A 20 5.77 -19.65 29.88
CA THR A 20 6.44 -19.79 31.18
C THR A 20 7.96 -19.80 31.03
N SER A 21 8.50 -20.46 30.00
CA SER A 21 9.94 -20.44 29.71
C SER A 21 10.44 -19.02 29.39
N LEU A 22 9.70 -18.25 28.59
CA LEU A 22 10.01 -16.84 28.30
C LEU A 22 9.96 -15.98 29.56
N PHE A 23 8.93 -16.14 30.39
CA PHE A 23 8.82 -15.43 31.67
C PHE A 23 10.04 -15.68 32.57
N ASN A 24 10.43 -16.95 32.72
CA ASN A 24 11.59 -17.32 33.54
C ASN A 24 12.90 -16.73 32.97
N LEU A 25 13.10 -16.80 31.66
CA LEU A 25 14.27 -16.21 30.99
C LEU A 25 14.35 -14.71 31.24
N ILE A 26 13.26 -13.98 30.98
CA ILE A 26 13.25 -12.52 31.14
C ILE A 26 13.47 -12.14 32.60
N THR A 27 12.84 -12.84 33.54
CA THR A 27 13.01 -12.57 34.97
C THR A 27 14.46 -12.82 35.42
N THR A 28 15.10 -13.85 34.89
CA THR A 28 16.46 -14.25 35.32
C THR A 28 17.54 -13.36 34.70
N GLU A 29 17.47 -13.12 33.38
CA GLU A 29 18.49 -12.36 32.65
C GLU A 29 18.24 -10.84 32.68
N PHE A 30 16.98 -10.43 32.87
CA PHE A 30 16.54 -9.05 32.75
C PHE A 30 15.61 -8.61 33.88
N GLY A 31 15.81 -9.13 35.10
CA GLY A 31 14.95 -8.87 36.26
C GLY A 31 14.80 -7.39 36.67
N TYR A 32 15.59 -6.49 36.10
CA TYR A 32 15.48 -5.03 36.25
C TYR A 32 14.45 -4.37 35.31
N ILE A 33 13.93 -5.07 34.30
CA ILE A 33 13.02 -4.53 33.26
C ILE A 33 11.59 -4.31 33.79
N GLY A 34 11.24 -4.84 34.96
CA GLY A 34 9.97 -4.57 35.63
C GLY A 34 9.54 -5.66 36.60
N GLY A 35 8.41 -5.44 37.28
CA GLY A 35 7.82 -6.44 38.17
C GLY A 35 7.19 -7.62 37.41
N PRO A 36 6.81 -8.70 38.12
CA PRO A 36 6.32 -9.94 37.50
C PRO A 36 5.17 -9.76 36.51
N ASP A 37 4.25 -8.82 36.75
CA ASP A 37 3.11 -8.61 35.84
C ASP A 37 3.53 -7.97 34.52
N VAL A 38 4.54 -7.10 34.54
CA VAL A 38 5.13 -6.52 33.32
C VAL A 38 5.83 -7.62 32.52
N VAL A 39 6.59 -8.50 33.18
CA VAL A 39 7.29 -9.61 32.51
C VAL A 39 6.30 -10.61 31.90
N LYS A 40 5.19 -10.94 32.59
CA LYS A 40 4.12 -11.78 32.01
C LYS A 40 3.53 -11.14 30.76
N LEU A 41 3.29 -9.83 30.78
CA LEU A 41 2.80 -9.11 29.60
C LEU A 41 3.79 -9.19 28.43
N PHE A 42 5.09 -9.03 28.68
CA PHE A 42 6.12 -9.21 27.65
C PHE A 42 6.13 -10.62 27.08
N ALA A 43 6.16 -11.65 27.93
CA ALA A 43 6.17 -13.04 27.49
C ALA A 43 4.95 -13.34 26.60
N LYS A 44 3.75 -12.93 27.02
CA LYS A 44 2.53 -13.05 26.23
C LYS A 44 2.64 -12.33 24.88
N LYS A 45 3.12 -11.09 24.86
CA LYS A 45 3.29 -10.30 23.63
C LYS A 45 4.29 -10.91 22.65
N ILE A 46 5.36 -11.53 23.15
CA ILE A 46 6.33 -12.25 22.32
C ILE A 46 5.69 -13.50 21.71
N VAL A 47 4.91 -14.26 22.49
CA VAL A 47 4.18 -15.43 21.96
C VAL A 47 3.17 -15.00 20.88
N GLU A 48 2.42 -13.91 21.12
CA GLU A 48 1.52 -13.32 20.12
C GLU A 48 2.27 -12.93 18.84
N LEU A 49 3.43 -12.27 18.96
CA LEU A 49 4.28 -11.89 17.83
C LEU A 49 4.80 -13.12 17.07
N ASN A 50 5.23 -14.16 17.79
CA ASN A 50 5.70 -15.39 17.17
C ASN A 50 4.58 -16.07 16.38
N ASN A 51 3.36 -16.14 16.94
CA ASN A 51 2.21 -16.72 16.24
C ASN A 51 1.83 -15.91 15.00
N GLN A 52 1.97 -14.58 15.06
CA GLN A 52 1.73 -13.72 13.91
C GLN A 52 2.78 -13.94 12.81
N TYR A 53 4.07 -14.02 13.15
CA TYR A 53 5.18 -14.04 12.18
C TYR A 53 5.57 -15.44 11.69
N TYR A 54 5.34 -16.46 12.50
CA TYR A 54 5.60 -17.86 12.19
C TYR A 54 4.27 -18.59 12.11
N LEU A 55 3.53 -18.38 11.01
CA LEU A 55 2.22 -18.98 10.74
C LEU A 55 2.35 -20.49 10.52
N ARG A 56 2.38 -21.27 11.62
CA ARG A 56 2.72 -22.70 11.65
C ARG A 56 1.74 -23.60 10.88
N GLU A 57 0.50 -23.14 10.63
CA GLU A 57 -0.59 -23.96 10.10
C GLU A 57 -0.99 -23.61 8.66
N GLU A 58 -0.39 -22.57 8.08
CA GLU A 58 -0.62 -22.20 6.69
C GLU A 58 0.49 -22.73 5.78
N PHE A 59 0.18 -23.81 5.06
CA PHE A 59 1.10 -24.39 4.07
C PHE A 59 1.48 -23.38 2.99
N VAL A 60 2.77 -23.13 2.85
CA VAL A 60 3.34 -22.42 1.70
C VAL A 60 3.45 -23.41 0.55
N ARG A 61 2.72 -23.17 -0.54
CA ARG A 61 2.74 -24.08 -1.71
C ARG A 61 4.06 -23.94 -2.48
N PRO A 62 4.46 -24.94 -3.27
CA PRO A 62 5.57 -24.79 -4.22
C PRO A 62 5.38 -23.54 -5.10
N GLY A 63 6.44 -22.75 -5.25
CA GLY A 63 6.42 -21.47 -5.97
C GLY A 63 5.96 -20.27 -5.13
N GLN A 64 5.53 -20.48 -3.89
CA GLN A 64 5.22 -19.41 -2.94
C GLN A 64 6.34 -19.20 -1.91
N MET A 65 6.36 -18.02 -1.28
CA MET A 65 7.26 -17.71 -0.18
C MET A 65 6.60 -16.78 0.85
N ARG A 66 7.14 -16.76 2.08
CA ARG A 66 6.79 -15.75 3.09
C ARG A 66 7.70 -14.54 2.98
N TRP A 67 7.12 -13.34 3.09
CA TRP A 67 7.85 -12.08 3.07
C TRP A 67 7.26 -11.09 4.06
N LEU A 68 8.10 -10.20 4.61
CA LEU A 68 7.65 -9.11 5.47
C LEU A 68 7.38 -7.85 4.64
N VAL A 69 6.21 -7.26 4.83
CA VAL A 69 5.75 -6.09 4.09
C VAL A 69 5.22 -5.03 5.04
N LEU A 70 5.10 -3.79 4.57
CA LEU A 70 4.50 -2.73 5.36
C LEU A 70 3.00 -2.98 5.53
N LYS A 71 2.49 -2.90 6.77
CA LYS A 71 1.04 -3.00 7.02
C LYS A 71 0.31 -1.82 6.38
N ALA A 72 -0.74 -2.08 5.61
CA ALA A 72 -1.55 -1.06 4.96
C ALA A 72 -2.23 -0.12 5.96
N GLY A 73 -2.62 1.08 5.51
CA GLY A 73 -3.33 2.08 6.33
C GLY A 73 -2.43 2.87 7.29
N GLN A 74 -1.14 2.59 7.35
CA GLN A 74 -0.19 3.39 8.11
C GLN A 74 0.12 4.70 7.37
N LYS A 75 0.06 5.82 8.10
CA LYS A 75 0.51 7.11 7.55
C LYS A 75 2.03 7.16 7.48
N TYR A 76 2.54 7.27 6.26
CA TYR A 76 3.92 7.66 6.06
C TYR A 76 4.11 9.16 6.33
N SER A 77 5.23 9.51 6.94
CA SER A 77 5.68 10.90 7.07
C SER A 77 7.19 10.91 6.91
N LYS A 78 7.75 11.99 6.35
CA LYS A 78 9.20 12.13 6.16
C LYS A 78 9.99 12.00 7.48
N SER A 79 9.35 12.23 8.62
CA SER A 79 9.92 12.10 9.96
C SER A 79 9.87 10.68 10.53
N LYS A 80 9.07 9.77 9.96
CA LYS A 80 9.04 8.36 10.36
C LYS A 80 10.05 7.57 9.55
N LYS A 81 10.93 6.84 10.23
CA LYS A 81 11.82 5.88 9.57
C LYS A 81 11.02 4.63 9.22
N LEU A 82 11.50 3.89 8.22
CA LEU A 82 10.93 2.58 7.88
C LEU A 82 10.95 1.62 9.09
N SER A 83 11.96 1.77 9.97
CA SER A 83 12.08 1.04 11.24
C SER A 83 10.91 1.26 12.21
N ASP A 84 10.17 2.36 12.05
CA ASP A 84 9.08 2.75 12.94
C ASP A 84 7.72 2.31 12.37
N MET A 85 7.72 1.69 11.20
CA MET A 85 6.51 1.20 10.54
C MET A 85 6.26 -0.26 10.91
N GLN A 86 5.00 -0.59 11.15
CA GLN A 86 4.59 -1.97 11.42
C GLN A 86 4.76 -2.80 10.15
N LEU A 87 5.41 -3.95 10.32
CA LEU A 87 5.50 -4.98 9.29
C LEU A 87 4.48 -6.08 9.58
N ILE A 88 4.04 -6.76 8.54
CA ILE A 88 3.26 -8.00 8.65
C ILE A 88 3.84 -9.05 7.70
N PRO A 89 3.75 -10.34 8.04
CA PRO A 89 4.07 -11.41 7.10
C PRO A 89 2.94 -11.59 6.09
N VAL A 90 3.30 -11.86 4.84
CA VAL A 90 2.38 -12.24 3.76
C VAL A 90 2.94 -13.43 2.99
N THR A 91 2.08 -14.18 2.33
CA THR A 91 2.44 -15.19 1.33
C THR A 91 2.44 -14.56 -0.06
N LEU A 92 3.53 -14.73 -0.79
CA LEU A 92 3.69 -14.25 -2.16
C LEU A 92 3.84 -15.43 -3.10
N THR A 93 3.17 -15.39 -4.26
CA THR A 93 3.32 -16.38 -5.33
C THR A 93 4.35 -15.89 -6.35
N LEU A 94 5.61 -16.32 -6.18
CA LEU A 94 6.69 -15.98 -7.12
C LEU A 94 6.61 -16.75 -8.43
N ILE A 95 6.12 -18.00 -8.39
CA ILE A 95 5.97 -18.87 -9.56
C ILE A 95 4.63 -19.58 -9.44
N CYS A 96 3.81 -19.51 -10.48
CA CYS A 96 2.60 -20.31 -10.66
C CYS A 96 2.65 -21.10 -11.98
N PRO A 97 1.77 -22.10 -12.18
CA PRO A 97 1.72 -22.88 -13.42
C PRO A 97 1.60 -22.01 -14.68
N GLU A 98 0.85 -20.91 -14.62
CA GLU A 98 0.67 -19.97 -15.72
C GLU A 98 1.98 -19.29 -16.14
N ASP A 99 2.93 -19.09 -15.22
CA ASP A 99 4.25 -18.52 -15.57
C ASP A 99 5.07 -19.50 -16.43
N ILE A 100 4.90 -20.80 -16.23
CA ILE A 100 5.55 -21.84 -17.03
C ILE A 100 4.94 -21.86 -18.44
N GLU A 101 3.61 -21.77 -18.53
CA GLU A 101 2.91 -21.71 -19.82
C GLU A 101 3.28 -20.45 -20.61
N ASP A 102 3.38 -19.29 -19.93
CA ASP A 102 3.85 -18.05 -20.57
C ASP A 102 5.27 -18.21 -21.16
N ARG A 103 6.12 -19.01 -20.52
CA ARG A 103 7.47 -19.32 -21.02
C ARG A 103 7.42 -20.22 -22.25
N ILE A 104 6.57 -21.25 -22.24
CA ILE A 104 6.36 -22.16 -23.37
C ILE A 104 5.85 -21.39 -24.60
N THR A 105 4.89 -20.49 -24.38
CA THR A 105 4.26 -19.66 -25.41
C THR A 105 5.08 -18.41 -25.79
N LYS A 106 6.27 -18.25 -25.22
CA LYS A 106 7.24 -17.17 -25.54
C LYS A 106 6.68 -15.76 -25.32
N VAL A 107 5.89 -15.57 -24.26
CA VAL A 107 5.47 -14.23 -23.81
C VAL A 107 6.71 -13.36 -23.57
N LYS A 108 6.63 -12.09 -23.98
CA LYS A 108 7.77 -11.16 -23.90
C LYS A 108 8.21 -10.98 -22.45
N LYS A 109 9.52 -10.93 -22.21
CA LYS A 109 10.12 -10.75 -20.87
C LYS A 109 9.51 -9.58 -20.09
N ASN A 110 9.28 -8.44 -20.75
CA ASN A 110 8.71 -7.28 -20.09
C ASN A 110 7.27 -7.51 -19.60
N GLU A 111 6.47 -8.27 -20.35
CA GLU A 111 5.10 -8.63 -19.98
C GLU A 111 5.10 -9.63 -18.81
N LEU A 112 6.04 -10.60 -18.81
CA LEU A 112 6.22 -11.52 -17.68
C LEU A 112 6.51 -10.78 -16.37
N ILE A 113 7.43 -9.81 -16.41
CA ILE A 113 7.80 -9.01 -15.25
C ILE A 113 6.60 -8.16 -14.80
N GLU A 114 5.89 -7.50 -15.71
CA GLU A 114 4.69 -6.72 -15.38
C GLU A 114 3.60 -7.60 -14.74
N LYS A 115 3.33 -8.80 -15.28
CA LYS A 115 2.38 -9.76 -14.70
C LYS A 115 2.76 -10.13 -13.26
N LEU A 116 4.03 -10.42 -13.02
CA LEU A 116 4.53 -10.78 -11.70
C LEU A 116 4.45 -9.60 -10.70
N ILE A 117 4.87 -8.40 -11.10
CA ILE A 117 4.77 -7.19 -10.25
C ILE A 117 3.32 -6.96 -9.81
N VAL A 118 2.37 -7.03 -10.75
CA VAL A 118 0.95 -6.84 -10.47
C VAL A 118 0.46 -7.90 -9.51
N ARG A 119 0.76 -9.18 -9.74
CA ARG A 119 0.37 -10.29 -8.85
C ARG A 119 0.86 -10.07 -7.42
N LEU A 120 2.16 -9.83 -7.25
CA LEU A 120 2.76 -9.68 -5.94
C LEU A 120 2.15 -8.51 -5.16
N CYS A 121 1.93 -7.36 -5.82
CA CYS A 121 1.32 -6.21 -5.18
C CYS A 121 -0.14 -6.46 -4.80
N THR A 122 -0.92 -7.09 -5.69
CA THR A 122 -2.33 -7.41 -5.44
C THR A 122 -2.49 -8.42 -4.29
N GLU A 123 -1.78 -9.55 -4.33
CA GLU A 123 -1.79 -10.56 -3.26
C GLU A 123 -1.38 -9.95 -1.91
N THR A 124 -0.42 -9.04 -1.93
CA THR A 124 0.01 -8.33 -0.73
C THR A 124 -1.09 -7.45 -0.16
N LYS A 125 -1.80 -6.69 -1.02
CA LYS A 125 -2.91 -5.83 -0.59
C LYS A 125 -4.08 -6.64 -0.04
N GLU A 126 -4.41 -7.77 -0.64
CA GLU A 126 -5.45 -8.68 -0.16
C GLU A 126 -5.17 -9.20 1.26
N GLN A 127 -3.88 -9.34 1.62
CA GLN A 127 -3.43 -9.73 2.95
C GLN A 127 -3.23 -8.55 3.92
N GLY A 128 -3.65 -7.34 3.54
CA GLY A 128 -3.58 -6.14 4.38
C GLY A 128 -2.21 -5.49 4.46
N GLY A 129 -1.31 -5.81 3.52
CA GLY A 129 0.03 -5.24 3.42
C GLY A 129 0.21 -4.41 2.14
N VAL A 130 1.39 -3.81 1.97
CA VAL A 130 1.83 -3.19 0.71
C VAL A 130 3.33 -3.40 0.49
N LEU A 131 3.72 -3.68 -0.77
CA LEU A 131 5.12 -3.79 -1.18
C LEU A 131 5.67 -2.43 -1.64
N THR A 132 6.91 -2.12 -1.27
CA THR A 132 7.67 -1.05 -1.93
C THR A 132 8.24 -1.55 -3.25
N GLU A 133 8.56 -0.64 -4.17
CA GLU A 133 9.27 -1.03 -5.42
C GLU A 133 10.65 -1.62 -5.12
N THR A 134 11.26 -1.24 -3.99
CA THR A 134 12.50 -1.83 -3.50
C THR A 134 12.33 -3.28 -3.06
N ASP A 135 11.23 -3.63 -2.38
CA ASP A 135 10.92 -5.02 -2.03
C ASP A 135 10.83 -5.87 -3.29
N VAL A 136 10.07 -5.39 -4.28
CA VAL A 136 9.91 -6.09 -5.57
C VAL A 136 11.26 -6.22 -6.30
N ALA A 137 12.09 -5.18 -6.28
CA ALA A 137 13.43 -5.21 -6.87
C ALA A 137 14.34 -6.27 -6.22
N ILE A 138 14.29 -6.39 -4.89
CA ILE A 138 15.02 -7.42 -4.12
C ILE A 138 14.51 -8.82 -4.49
N LEU A 139 13.19 -9.03 -4.46
CA LEU A 139 12.55 -10.31 -4.77
C LEU A 139 12.91 -10.79 -6.19
N LEU A 140 12.91 -9.88 -7.16
CA LEU A 140 13.21 -10.19 -8.56
C LEU A 140 14.69 -10.10 -8.94
N ARG A 141 15.55 -9.67 -8.01
CA ARG A 141 17.00 -9.44 -8.23
C ARG A 141 17.28 -8.50 -9.41
N VAL A 142 16.54 -7.40 -9.50
CA VAL A 142 16.70 -6.37 -10.53
C VAL A 142 16.87 -4.99 -9.89
N SER A 143 17.13 -3.97 -10.70
CA SER A 143 17.23 -2.60 -10.19
C SER A 143 15.85 -2.01 -9.88
N GLY A 144 15.78 -1.14 -8.86
CA GLY A 144 14.56 -0.39 -8.56
C GLY A 144 14.08 0.46 -9.75
N ALA A 145 15.01 1.01 -10.55
CA ALA A 145 14.70 1.75 -11.77
C ALA A 145 13.95 0.87 -12.80
N MET A 146 14.33 -0.41 -12.94
CA MET A 146 13.62 -1.34 -13.82
C MET A 146 12.18 -1.57 -13.34
N ILE A 147 11.98 -1.79 -12.04
CA ILE A 147 10.64 -1.94 -11.45
C ILE A 147 9.80 -0.69 -11.69
N SER A 148 10.33 0.50 -11.37
CA SER A 148 9.64 1.79 -11.59
C SER A 148 9.22 1.97 -13.05
N ASN A 149 10.06 1.56 -14.01
CA ASN A 149 9.76 1.66 -15.43
C ASN A 149 8.62 0.71 -15.85
N HIS A 150 8.64 -0.54 -15.38
CA HIS A 150 7.56 -1.51 -15.66
C HIS A 150 6.24 -1.07 -15.05
N VAL A 151 6.25 -0.62 -13.79
CA VAL A 151 5.08 -0.06 -13.11
C VAL A 151 4.50 1.10 -13.92
N THR A 152 5.34 2.08 -14.27
CA THR A 152 4.90 3.27 -15.01
C THR A 152 4.35 2.91 -16.40
N SER A 153 5.02 2.00 -17.11
CA SER A 153 4.60 1.49 -18.42
C SER A 153 3.22 0.83 -18.34
N TYR A 154 3.06 -0.09 -17.38
CA TYR A 154 1.81 -0.80 -17.13
C TYR A 154 0.66 0.15 -16.79
N GLU A 155 0.85 1.05 -15.82
CA GLU A 155 -0.18 1.98 -15.36
C GLU A 155 -0.60 2.95 -16.50
N LYS A 156 0.37 3.44 -17.28
CA LYS A 156 0.07 4.32 -18.43
C LYS A 156 -0.73 3.61 -19.51
N ARG A 157 -0.37 2.36 -19.82
CA ARG A 157 -0.99 1.55 -20.88
C ARG A 157 -2.39 1.07 -20.49
N THR A 158 -2.56 0.59 -19.26
CA THR A 158 -3.80 -0.05 -18.80
C THR A 158 -4.76 0.91 -18.10
N LYS A 159 -4.27 2.08 -17.66
CA LYS A 159 -4.99 3.02 -16.78
C LYS A 159 -5.39 2.42 -15.43
N LYS A 160 -4.84 1.26 -15.07
CA LYS A 160 -5.00 0.62 -13.76
C LYS A 160 -3.77 0.90 -12.92
N VAL A 161 -3.97 1.22 -11.65
CA VAL A 161 -2.86 1.51 -10.73
C VAL A 161 -2.50 0.26 -9.95
N ILE A 162 -1.19 0.07 -9.73
CA ILE A 162 -0.70 -1.08 -8.99
C ILE A 162 -0.76 -0.75 -7.48
N PRO A 163 -1.32 -1.62 -6.63
CA PRO A 163 -1.47 -1.37 -5.20
C PRO A 163 -0.15 -1.59 -4.44
N ARG A 164 0.75 -0.60 -4.49
CA ARG A 164 2.08 -0.63 -3.88
C ARG A 164 2.20 0.44 -2.79
N ALA A 165 3.20 0.35 -1.93
CA ALA A 165 3.40 1.30 -0.82
C ALA A 165 3.43 2.75 -1.30
N GLY A 166 4.06 3.01 -2.45
CA GLY A 166 4.05 4.32 -3.08
C GLY A 166 2.65 4.88 -3.34
N THR A 167 1.71 4.06 -3.80
CA THR A 167 0.34 4.47 -4.20
C THR A 167 -0.62 4.45 -3.02
N GLU A 168 -0.48 3.49 -2.12
CA GLU A 168 -1.39 3.26 -0.99
C GLU A 168 -1.08 4.10 0.24
N MET A 169 0.19 4.45 0.47
CA MET A 169 0.63 5.20 1.67
C MET A 169 0.99 6.65 1.36
N ASP A 170 0.68 7.14 0.14
CA ASP A 170 1.09 8.47 -0.33
C ASP A 170 2.62 8.68 -0.23
N MET A 171 3.42 7.61 -0.29
CA MET A 171 4.88 7.60 -0.05
C MET A 171 5.72 8.24 -1.15
N GLY A 172 5.11 8.89 -2.14
CA GLY A 172 5.86 9.54 -3.22
C GLY A 172 4.99 10.12 -4.32
N LYS A 173 5.58 10.19 -5.51
CA LYS A 173 4.99 10.72 -6.75
C LYS A 173 3.91 9.80 -7.35
N SER A 174 3.08 9.16 -6.54
CA SER A 174 1.91 8.39 -7.01
C SER A 174 0.81 9.34 -7.45
N LEU A 175 1.16 10.11 -8.47
CA LEU A 175 0.41 11.21 -9.05
C LEU A 175 -0.85 10.72 -9.76
N THR A 176 -0.84 9.46 -10.21
CA THR A 176 -1.92 8.83 -10.96
C THR A 176 -3.26 8.84 -10.22
N HIS A 177 -3.27 8.58 -8.91
CA HIS A 177 -4.51 8.61 -8.12
C HIS A 177 -5.02 10.01 -7.83
N LYS A 178 -4.14 10.99 -7.58
CA LYS A 178 -4.54 12.40 -7.37
C LYS A 178 -5.15 12.99 -8.65
N ARG A 179 -4.50 12.69 -9.78
CA ARG A 179 -4.95 13.01 -11.13
C ARG A 179 -6.30 12.35 -11.42
N LEU A 180 -6.42 11.04 -11.20
CA LEU A 180 -7.64 10.28 -11.49
C LEU A 180 -8.81 10.69 -10.58
N ALA A 181 -8.56 10.94 -9.29
CA ALA A 181 -9.54 11.45 -8.34
C ALA A 181 -10.13 12.78 -8.82
N PHE A 182 -9.28 13.74 -9.18
CA PHE A 182 -9.73 15.04 -9.66
C PHE A 182 -10.40 14.94 -11.04
N HIS A 183 -9.90 14.08 -11.93
CA HIS A 183 -10.54 13.80 -13.22
C HIS A 183 -11.96 13.24 -13.07
N ASN A 184 -12.14 12.24 -12.20
CA ASN A 184 -13.44 11.64 -11.89
C ASN A 184 -14.39 12.68 -11.26
N TYR A 185 -13.87 13.54 -10.38
CA TYR A 185 -14.63 14.68 -9.85
C TYR A 185 -15.09 15.64 -10.95
N LYS A 186 -14.24 15.96 -11.93
CA LYS A 186 -14.61 16.80 -13.09
C LYS A 186 -15.70 16.13 -13.95
N LYS A 187 -15.75 14.80 -13.98
CA LYS A 187 -16.84 14.00 -14.58
C LYS A 187 -18.10 13.89 -13.72
N LYS A 188 -18.15 14.53 -12.55
CA LYS A 188 -19.27 14.46 -11.59
C LYS A 188 -19.53 13.06 -11.02
N ILE A 189 -18.51 12.20 -10.99
CA ILE A 189 -18.58 10.91 -10.31
C ILE A 189 -18.60 11.16 -8.78
N PRO A 190 -19.55 10.60 -8.02
CA PRO A 190 -19.61 10.74 -6.56
C PRO A 190 -18.32 10.28 -5.87
N THR A 191 -17.94 10.92 -4.75
CA THR A 191 -16.71 10.56 -4.00
C THR A 191 -16.65 9.08 -3.64
N SER A 192 -17.76 8.47 -3.21
CA SER A 192 -17.81 7.05 -2.84
C SER A 192 -17.54 6.12 -4.03
N GLU A 193 -18.04 6.45 -5.21
CA GLU A 193 -17.80 5.69 -6.43
C GLU A 193 -16.38 5.94 -6.96
N ASN A 194 -15.91 7.19 -6.91
CA ASN A 194 -14.54 7.55 -7.26
C ASN A 194 -13.52 6.80 -6.39
N ALA A 195 -13.76 6.74 -5.09
CA ALA A 195 -12.99 5.97 -4.11
C ALA A 195 -12.90 4.48 -4.50
N ARG A 196 -14.02 3.87 -4.91
CA ARG A 196 -14.03 2.49 -5.43
C ARG A 196 -13.26 2.35 -6.74
N LEU A 197 -13.41 3.28 -7.67
CA LEU A 197 -12.77 3.24 -8.99
C LEU A 197 -11.25 3.36 -8.93
N ILE A 198 -10.74 4.14 -7.98
CA ILE A 198 -9.29 4.36 -7.80
C ILE A 198 -8.72 3.59 -6.60
N ASP A 199 -9.52 2.71 -6.02
CA ASP A 199 -9.15 1.83 -4.91
C ASP A 199 -8.52 2.59 -3.72
N HIS A 200 -9.23 3.62 -3.26
CA HIS A 200 -8.87 4.50 -2.15
C HIS A 200 -10.03 4.67 -1.17
N THR A 201 -9.75 5.22 0.02
CA THR A 201 -10.82 5.65 0.92
C THR A 201 -11.44 6.97 0.46
N PRO A 202 -12.74 7.22 0.74
CA PRO A 202 -13.40 8.49 0.44
C PRO A 202 -12.63 9.71 0.96
N GLU A 203 -12.04 9.62 2.15
CA GLU A 203 -11.30 10.72 2.79
C GLU A 203 -10.02 11.08 2.02
N SER A 204 -9.34 10.08 1.46
CA SER A 204 -8.17 10.31 0.60
C SER A 204 -8.58 10.95 -0.73
N VAL A 205 -9.70 10.49 -1.31
CA VAL A 205 -10.25 11.06 -2.55
C VAL A 205 -10.65 12.53 -2.36
N ASP A 206 -11.40 12.84 -1.29
CA ASP A 206 -11.81 14.22 -1.00
C ASP A 206 -10.61 15.16 -0.80
N ARG A 207 -9.53 14.67 -0.18
CA ARG A 207 -8.28 15.42 -0.05
C ARG A 207 -7.70 15.78 -1.43
N TYR A 208 -7.61 14.81 -2.34
CA TYR A 208 -7.08 15.05 -3.69
C TYR A 208 -7.97 15.99 -4.52
N ILE A 209 -9.30 15.89 -4.35
CA ILE A 209 -10.26 16.80 -5.00
C ILE A 209 -10.09 18.22 -4.44
N LYS A 210 -9.93 18.37 -3.12
CA LYS A 210 -9.70 19.67 -2.48
C LYS A 210 -8.42 20.33 -2.99
N ASP A 211 -7.33 19.58 -3.13
CA ASP A 211 -6.08 20.10 -3.69
C ASP A 211 -6.26 20.53 -5.15
N GLY A 212 -6.89 19.70 -5.99
CA GLY A 212 -7.16 20.03 -7.38
C GLY A 212 -8.07 21.26 -7.56
N THR A 213 -9.10 21.41 -6.73
CA THR A 213 -10.01 22.58 -6.78
C THR A 213 -9.33 23.88 -6.31
N ARG A 214 -8.38 23.82 -5.37
CA ARG A 214 -7.54 24.98 -5.02
C ARG A 214 -6.69 25.43 -6.20
N ILE A 215 -6.06 24.48 -6.89
CA ILE A 215 -5.27 24.76 -8.10
C ILE A 215 -6.16 25.31 -9.22
N GLU A 216 -7.34 24.75 -9.43
CA GLU A 216 -8.31 25.25 -10.43
C GLU A 216 -8.66 26.73 -10.20
N LYS A 217 -8.96 27.11 -8.95
CA LYS A 217 -9.26 28.51 -8.61
C LYS A 217 -8.09 29.44 -8.91
N LEU A 218 -6.87 29.05 -8.55
CA LEU A 218 -5.67 29.87 -8.80
C LEU A 218 -5.34 29.96 -10.30
N TYR A 219 -5.49 28.86 -11.03
CA TYR A 219 -5.31 28.84 -12.47
C TYR A 219 -6.31 29.77 -13.18
N THR A 220 -7.59 29.72 -12.79
CA THR A 220 -8.62 30.64 -13.34
C THR A 220 -8.34 32.11 -12.97
N ALA A 221 -7.70 32.38 -11.84
CA ALA A 221 -7.27 33.72 -11.45
C ALA A 221 -5.99 34.20 -12.15
N GLY A 222 -5.40 33.40 -13.04
CA GLY A 222 -4.25 33.78 -13.88
C GLY A 222 -2.88 33.60 -13.23
N TYR A 223 -2.80 32.93 -12.07
CA TYR A 223 -1.51 32.64 -11.44
C TYR A 223 -0.70 31.61 -12.24
N ASN A 224 0.62 31.78 -12.25
CA ASN A 224 1.52 30.80 -12.86
C ASN A 224 1.73 29.57 -11.95
N GLU A 225 2.31 28.50 -12.50
CA GLU A 225 2.48 27.23 -11.80
C GLU A 225 3.37 27.31 -10.55
N TRP A 226 4.34 28.22 -10.51
CA TRP A 226 5.22 28.42 -9.36
C TRP A 226 4.48 29.10 -8.20
N ASP A 227 3.72 30.15 -8.50
CA ASP A 227 2.89 30.84 -7.51
C ASP A 227 1.83 29.89 -6.93
N MET A 228 1.22 29.09 -7.80
CA MET A 228 0.29 28.05 -7.37
C MET A 228 0.92 27.03 -6.42
N ALA A 229 2.13 26.57 -6.72
CA ALA A 229 2.87 25.66 -5.84
C ALA A 229 3.16 26.31 -4.48
N PHE A 230 3.60 27.57 -4.50
CA PHE A 230 3.88 28.35 -3.29
C PHE A 230 2.64 28.52 -2.41
N PHE A 231 1.51 28.99 -2.96
CA PHE A 231 0.29 29.23 -2.18
C PHE A 231 -0.38 27.96 -1.67
N THR A 232 -0.25 26.86 -2.42
CA THR A 232 -0.90 25.60 -2.04
C THR A 232 -0.05 24.75 -1.11
N GLY A 233 1.27 24.98 -1.07
CA GLY A 233 2.24 24.09 -0.44
C GLY A 233 2.44 22.78 -1.20
N LEU A 234 1.90 22.67 -2.41
CA LEU A 234 2.02 21.47 -3.24
C LEU A 234 3.31 21.52 -4.05
N PRO A 235 3.98 20.38 -4.26
CA PRO A 235 5.13 20.33 -5.16
C PRO A 235 4.76 20.75 -6.58
N ILE A 236 5.66 21.48 -7.25
CA ILE A 236 5.46 22.02 -8.61
C ILE A 236 5.00 20.98 -9.64
N TYR A 237 5.49 19.74 -9.52
CA TYR A 237 5.09 18.67 -10.43
C TYR A 237 3.64 18.22 -10.23
N VAL A 238 3.09 18.30 -9.02
CA VAL A 238 1.67 18.02 -8.73
C VAL A 238 0.79 19.11 -9.33
N VAL A 239 1.20 20.37 -9.18
CA VAL A 239 0.50 21.53 -9.76
C VAL A 239 0.38 21.39 -11.28
N LYS A 240 1.48 21.07 -11.96
CA LYS A 240 1.51 20.85 -13.41
C LYS A 240 0.48 19.82 -13.87
N GLU A 241 0.33 18.72 -13.14
CA GLU A 241 -0.66 17.70 -13.51
C GLU A 241 -2.11 18.15 -13.35
N TYR A 242 -2.44 18.86 -12.26
CA TYR A 242 -3.78 19.44 -12.13
C TYR A 242 -4.05 20.45 -13.25
N VAL A 243 -3.08 21.30 -13.57
CA VAL A 243 -3.17 22.27 -14.67
C VAL A 243 -3.37 21.57 -16.03
N GLU A 244 -2.70 20.44 -16.29
CA GLU A 244 -2.93 19.63 -17.49
C GLU A 244 -4.39 19.13 -17.58
N ILE A 245 -4.96 18.63 -16.48
CA ILE A 245 -6.38 18.21 -16.45
C ILE A 245 -7.28 19.42 -16.73
N ILE A 246 -7.03 20.55 -16.07
CA ILE A 246 -7.85 21.76 -16.25
C ILE A 246 -7.84 22.18 -17.73
N LYS A 247 -6.66 22.26 -18.33
CA LYS A 247 -6.47 22.59 -19.76
C LYS A 247 -7.19 21.59 -20.68
N SER A 248 -7.16 20.29 -20.38
CA SER A 248 -7.86 19.29 -21.20
C SER A 248 -9.38 19.52 -21.18
N TYR A 249 -9.95 19.80 -20.01
CA TYR A 249 -11.39 20.09 -19.87
C TYR A 249 -11.78 21.43 -20.51
N GLU A 250 -10.94 22.47 -20.45
CA GLU A 250 -11.17 23.73 -21.15
C GLU A 250 -11.19 23.54 -22.67
N LYS A 251 -10.27 22.72 -23.20
CA LYS A 251 -10.20 22.39 -24.63
C LYS A 251 -11.44 21.62 -25.09
N GLU A 252 -11.91 20.65 -24.29
CA GLU A 252 -13.15 19.91 -24.57
C GLU A 252 -14.38 20.82 -24.55
N LYS A 253 -14.51 21.70 -23.55
CA LYS A 253 -15.61 22.69 -23.50
C LYS A 253 -15.59 23.61 -24.71
N LYS A 254 -14.43 24.13 -25.11
CA LYS A 254 -14.29 24.99 -26.29
C LYS A 254 -14.71 24.25 -27.57
N LYS A 255 -14.30 23.00 -27.76
CA LYS A 255 -14.74 22.16 -28.90
C LYS A 255 -16.25 21.95 -28.92
N ALA A 256 -16.85 21.62 -27.77
CA ALA A 256 -18.30 21.42 -27.66
C ALA A 256 -19.09 22.72 -27.97
N LEU A 257 -18.55 23.88 -27.59
CA LEU A 257 -19.14 25.18 -27.89
C LEU A 257 -19.10 25.50 -29.40
N VAL A 258 -17.97 25.22 -30.05
CA VAL A 258 -17.80 25.43 -31.50
C VAL A 258 -18.76 24.54 -32.29
N ILE A 259 -18.87 23.25 -31.94
CA ILE A 259 -19.81 22.33 -32.60
C ILE A 259 -21.26 22.82 -32.44
N LYS A 260 -21.66 23.28 -31.25
CA LYS A 260 -23.02 23.84 -31.03
C LYS A 260 -23.33 25.06 -31.90
N HIS A 261 -22.33 25.89 -32.21
CA HIS A 261 -22.51 27.05 -33.10
C HIS A 261 -22.53 26.68 -34.59
N SER A 262 -21.92 25.56 -34.97
CA SER A 262 -21.93 25.06 -36.36
C SER A 262 -23.24 24.37 -36.77
N TYR A 263 -24.11 24.01 -35.82
CA TYR A 263 -25.45 23.43 -36.07
C TYR A 263 -26.59 24.46 -35.99
N ILE A 264 -26.28 25.75 -35.79
CA ILE A 264 -27.25 26.86 -35.71
C ILE A 264 -27.15 27.78 -36.96
N LEU A 265 -26.36 27.38 -37.97
CA LEU A 265 -26.34 27.95 -39.32
C LEU A 265 -26.83 26.88 -40.30
#